data_AF-A0A7T8K743-F1
#
_entry.id   AF-A0A7T8K743-F1
#
_cell.length_a   1.000
_cell.length_b   1.000
_cell.length_c   1.000
_cell.angle_alpha   90.00
_cell.angle_beta   90.00
_cell.angle_gamma   90.00
#
_symmetry.space_group_name_H-M   'P 1'
#
loop_
_entity.id
_entity.type
_entity.pdbx_description
1 polymer ?
#
loop_
_entity_poly.entity_id
_entity_poly.type
_entity_poly.pdbx_seq_one_letter_code
_entity_poly.pdbx_strand_id
1 'polypeptide(L)' 'MEAKRHEVAVLIRAGHGTNDIVTLTNVCRRTVSNVRKRIKDGQDLKDKPRCGRPVKLSTE' A
#
# COMPACT_ATOMS: atom_id res chain seq x y z
N MET A 1 3.10 2.96 -7.80
CA MET A 1 2.34 3.00 -6.51
C MET A 1 3.04 2.27 -5.38
N GLU A 2 4.00 1.39 -5.68
CA GLU A 2 4.69 0.58 -4.69
C GLU A 2 5.49 1.44 -3.69
N ALA A 3 6.30 2.39 -4.17
CA ALA A 3 7.05 3.33 -3.32
C ALA A 3 6.16 4.04 -2.28
N LYS A 4 5.02 4.61 -2.72
CA LYS A 4 4.05 5.26 -1.82
C LYS A 4 3.44 4.31 -0.77
N ARG A 5 3.30 3.01 -1.07
CA ARG A 5 2.79 2.03 -0.09
C ARG A 5 3.82 1.74 1.00
N HIS A 6 5.11 1.72 0.65
CA HIS A 6 6.19 1.57 1.63
C HIS A 6 6.24 2.78 2.58
N GLU A 7 6.15 4.00 2.06
CA GLU A 7 6.06 5.22 2.88
C GLU A 7 4.86 5.18 3.83
N VAL A 8 3.67 4.84 3.33
CA VAL A 8 2.46 4.64 4.14
C VAL A 8 2.68 3.58 5.22
N ALA A 9 3.34 2.47 4.90
CA ALA A 9 3.61 1.40 5.86
C ALA A 9 4.54 1.84 6.99
N VAL A 10 5.57 2.64 6.68
CA VAL A 10 6.47 3.24 7.68
C VAL A 10 5.66 4.16 8.60
N LEU A 11 4.82 5.04 8.05
CA LEU A 11 4.00 5.96 8.84
C LEU A 11 2.97 5.23 9.73
N ILE A 12 2.38 4.14 9.24
CA ILE A 12 1.48 3.29 10.04
C ILE A 12 2.25 2.66 11.21
N ARG A 13 3.46 2.14 10.98
CA ARG A 13 4.31 1.55 12.03
C ARG A 13 4.77 2.60 13.05
N ALA A 14 5.00 3.83 12.63
CA ALA A 14 5.31 4.97 13.50
C ALA A 14 4.08 5.47 14.30
N GLY A 15 2.89 4.93 14.08
CA GLY A 15 1.68 5.26 14.85
C GLY A 15 0.90 6.47 14.34
N HIS A 16 1.18 6.98 13.14
CA HIS A 16 0.45 8.12 12.60
C HIS A 16 -1.02 7.80 12.33
N GLY A 17 -1.85 8.83 12.48
CA GLY A 17 -3.28 8.76 12.17
C GLY A 17 -3.54 8.64 10.67
N THR A 18 -4.66 8.01 10.31
CA THR A 18 -5.04 7.81 8.90
C THR A 18 -5.18 9.12 8.13
N ASN A 19 -5.60 10.20 8.79
CA ASN A 19 -5.77 11.51 8.16
C ASN A 19 -4.41 12.16 7.86
N ASP A 20 -3.48 12.09 8.80
CA ASP A 20 -2.13 12.63 8.64
C ASP A 20 -1.38 11.91 7.53
N ILE A 21 -1.54 10.59 7.44
CA ILE A 21 -0.93 9.80 6.36
C ILE A 21 -1.47 10.24 4.99
N VAL A 22 -2.78 10.47 4.89
CA VAL A 22 -3.44 10.89 3.63
C VAL A 22 -2.94 12.26 3.19
N THR A 23 -2.79 13.21 4.11
CA THR A 23 -2.29 14.56 3.79
C THR A 23 -0.80 14.55 3.44
N LEU A 24 0.02 13.78 4.17
CA LEU A 24 1.47 13.70 3.93
C LEU A 24 1.84 13.00 2.62
N THR A 25 1.19 11.87 2.32
CA THR A 25 1.56 11.03 1.16
C THR A 25 0.69 11.27 -0.07
N ASN A 26 -0.35 12.11 0.05
CA ASN A 26 -1.36 12.38 -0.98
C ASN A 26 -1.92 11.07 -1.59
N VAL A 27 -2.27 10.12 -0.72
CA VAL A 27 -2.89 8.85 -1.09
C VAL A 27 -4.31 8.77 -0.52
N CYS A 28 -5.20 8.12 -1.25
CA CYS A 28 -6.58 7.95 -0.78
C CYS A 28 -6.63 7.15 0.53
N ARG A 29 -7.59 7.48 1.42
CA ARG A 29 -7.88 6.72 2.65
C ARG A 29 -8.01 5.21 2.41
N ARG A 30 -8.59 4.80 1.27
CA ARG A 30 -8.75 3.38 0.89
C ARG A 30 -7.40 2.67 0.73
N THR A 31 -6.39 3.37 0.20
CA THR A 31 -5.02 2.86 0.09
C THR A 31 -4.41 2.65 1.46
N VAL A 32 -4.54 3.63 2.37
CA VAL A 32 -4.04 3.51 3.75
C VAL A 32 -4.71 2.33 4.48
N SER A 33 -6.03 2.18 4.35
CA SER A 33 -6.76 1.06 4.94
C SER A 33 -6.29 -0.30 4.40
N ASN A 34 -6.08 -0.40 3.08
CA ASN A 34 -5.57 -1.62 2.46
C ASN A 34 -4.15 -1.96 2.92
N VAL A 35 -3.27 -0.96 3.02
CA VAL A 35 -1.90 -1.14 3.51
C VAL A 35 -1.93 -1.59 4.98
N ARG A 36 -2.75 -0.96 5.83
CA ARG A 36 -2.93 -1.37 7.23
C ARG A 36 -3.40 -2.82 7.36
N LYS A 37 -4.38 -3.24 6.55
CA LYS A 37 -4.84 -4.64 6.51
C LYS A 37 -3.71 -5.58 6.10
N ARG A 38 -3.00 -5.28 5.00
CA ARG A 38 -1.86 -6.09 4.54
C ARG A 38 -0.76 -6.24 5.59
N ILE A 39 -0.42 -5.17 6.30
CA ILE A 39 0.55 -5.22 7.41
C ILE A 39 0.06 -6.14 8.52
N LYS A 40 -1.23 -6.05 8.88
CA LYS A 40 -1.85 -6.91 9.89
C LYS A 40 -1.87 -8.39 9.46
N ASP A 41 -2.14 -8.63 8.18
CA ASP A 41 -2.23 -9.97 7.60
C ASP A 41 -0.85 -10.55 7.20
N GLY A 42 0.25 -9.82 7.43
CA GLY A 42 1.60 -10.24 7.05
C GLY A 42 1.82 -10.35 5.54
N GLN A 43 0.99 -9.70 4.73
CA GLN A 43 1.04 -9.76 3.27
C GLN A 43 2.00 -8.74 2.65
N ASP A 44 2.58 -9.10 1.52
CA ASP A 44 3.38 -8.19 0.69
C ASP A 44 2.61 -6.94 0.23
N LEU A 45 3.33 -5.81 0.20
CA LEU A 45 2.83 -4.52 -0.30
C LEU A 45 2.89 -4.39 -1.83
N LYS A 46 3.45 -5.40 -2.50
CA LYS A 46 3.56 -5.48 -3.96
C LYS A 46 2.20 -5.40 -4.64
N ASP A 47 2.18 -4.91 -5.88
CA ASP A 47 0.98 -5.01 -6.71
C ASP A 47 0.75 -6.48 -7.09
N LYS A 48 -0.40 -7.01 -6.65
CA LYS A 48 -0.88 -8.30 -7.13
C LYS A 48 -1.52 -8.06 -8.51
N PRO A 49 -1.33 -8.97 -9.48
CA PRO A 49 -2.00 -8.86 -10.76
C PRO A 49 -3.52 -8.75 -10.53
N ARG A 50 -4.17 -7.80 -11.20
CA ARG A 50 -5.62 -7.69 -11.18
C ARG A 50 -6.19 -8.95 -11.82
N CYS A 51 -6.98 -9.71 -11.05
CA CYS A 51 -7.48 -11.02 -11.43
C CYS A 51 -8.16 -11.00 -12.81
N GLY A 52 -7.96 -12.06 -13.61
CA GLY A 52 -8.73 -12.37 -14.82
C GLY A 52 -8.01 -12.16 -16.15
N ARG A 53 -7.08 -11.19 -16.24
CA ARG A 53 -6.29 -10.99 -17.47
C ARG A 53 -4.85 -11.45 -17.24
N PRO A 54 -4.33 -12.40 -18.04
CA PRO A 54 -2.92 -12.73 -18.02
C PRO A 54 -2.10 -11.46 -18.22
N VAL A 55 -1.28 -11.12 -17.24
CA VAL A 55 -0.31 -10.02 -17.35
C VAL A 55 1.01 -10.67 -17.73
N LYS A 56 1.61 -10.28 -18.86
CA LYS A 56 3.00 -10.66 -19.16
C LYS A 56 3.88 -10.09 -18.05
N LEU A 57 4.55 -10.95 -17.29
CA LEU A 57 5.56 -10.54 -16.34
C LEU A 57 6.73 -9.97 -17.15
N SER A 58 6.90 -8.64 -17.16
CA SER A 58 8.12 -8.03 -17.66
C SER A 58 9.22 -8.34 -16.67
N THR A 59 10.22 -9.11 -17.10
CA THR A 59 11.48 -9.28 -16.38
C THR A 59 12.25 -7.97 -16.53
N GLU A 60 12.51 -7.28 -15.42
CA GLU A 60 13.48 -6.18 -15.37
C GLU A 60 14.91 -6.74 -15.51
#